data_AF-A0A9E3SL68-F1
#
_entry.id   AF-A0A9E3SL68-F1
#
_cell.length_a   1.000
_cell.length_b   1.000
_cell.length_c   1.000
_cell.angle_alpha   90.00
_cell.angle_beta   90.00
_cell.angle_gamma   90.00
#
_symmetry.space_group_name_H-M   'P 1'
#
loop_
_entity.id
_entity.type
_entity.pdbx_description
1 polymer ?
#
loop_
_entity_poly.entity_id
_entity_poly.type
_entity_poly.pdbx_seq_one_letter_code
_entity_poly.pdbx_strand_id
1 'polypeptide(L)'
;NIELEFNSAYQIIEIDASTQLPNSVIPQSILDYVSEHYPDNYITDWELENNHQQIELDNGLELEFGLDGVFIRIDSDGDDDDTDEVVLTDAEIPAEIKTYVSTYFPSNTIVKAVKETDDSVITYDIDLSGDIDLEFNSSFQIIGIDADTQLPDAVVPQAILTYVSRNYPNNFIISWELEAGFQYVELNNDIELKFDLNGVFISTDGGDDDPDEVVLTDAEIPAEIKTYVSTYFPSNTIVKAVKETDDNVITYDIDLSGDIDLEFNSSFQIIGIDADTQLPDAVVPQAILTYVSQNYPNNFIISWELEAGFQYVELNNDIELKFDLNGVFISVDND
;
A
#
# COMPACT_ATOMS: atom_id res chain seq x y z
N ASN A 1 22.31 12.20 -10.31
CA ASN A 1 23.16 12.17 -11.54
C ASN A 1 22.50 13.11 -12.55
N ILE A 2 23.15 13.45 -13.67
CA ILE A 2 22.48 14.23 -14.74
C ILE A 2 22.59 13.40 -16.02
N GLU A 3 21.47 13.10 -16.64
CA GLU A 3 21.34 12.45 -17.95
C GLU A 3 20.92 13.48 -19.00
N LEU A 4 21.37 13.29 -20.24
CA LEU A 4 21.11 14.21 -21.35
C LEU A 4 20.83 13.39 -22.61
N GLU A 5 19.63 13.53 -23.16
CA GLU A 5 19.30 12.95 -24.46
C GLU A 5 19.48 13.97 -25.59
N PHE A 6 20.01 13.48 -26.71
CA PHE A 6 20.23 14.28 -27.92
C PHE A 6 19.54 13.64 -29.12
N ASN A 7 18.85 14.47 -29.90
CA ASN A 7 18.32 14.04 -31.19
C ASN A 7 19.44 13.80 -32.22
N SER A 8 19.08 13.27 -33.39
CA SER A 8 20.02 12.99 -34.49
C SER A 8 20.76 14.21 -35.07
N ALA A 9 20.32 15.43 -34.72
CA ALA A 9 20.97 16.69 -35.07
C ALA A 9 21.91 17.21 -33.95
N TYR A 10 22.13 16.44 -32.89
CA TYR A 10 22.92 16.78 -31.70
C TYR A 10 22.34 17.96 -30.91
N GLN A 11 21.02 18.13 -30.92
CA GLN A 11 20.32 19.07 -30.07
C GLN A 11 19.79 18.33 -28.84
N ILE A 12 19.87 18.96 -27.67
CA ILE A 12 19.29 18.41 -26.43
C ILE A 12 17.78 18.32 -26.63
N ILE A 13 17.24 17.15 -26.30
CA ILE A 13 15.80 16.90 -26.24
C ILE A 13 15.35 16.53 -24.83
N GLU A 14 16.25 16.10 -23.96
CA GLU A 14 15.90 15.74 -22.58
C GLU A 14 17.07 16.09 -21.65
N ILE A 15 16.73 16.53 -20.44
CA ILE A 15 17.65 16.74 -19.33
C ILE A 15 16.99 16.15 -18.09
N ASP A 16 17.49 15.03 -17.61
CA ASP A 16 17.07 14.42 -16.34
C ASP A 16 18.10 14.73 -15.25
N ALA A 17 17.63 15.16 -14.08
CA ALA A 17 18.47 15.27 -12.91
C ALA A 17 17.76 15.07 -11.58
N SER A 18 18.42 14.32 -10.68
CA SER A 18 18.01 14.20 -9.27
C SER A 18 18.14 15.49 -8.42
N THR A 19 18.37 16.66 -9.02
CA THR A 19 18.58 17.96 -8.36
C THR A 19 18.22 19.09 -9.30
N GLN A 20 17.89 20.28 -8.77
CA GLN A 20 17.52 21.47 -9.55
C GLN A 20 18.35 21.69 -10.83
N LEU A 21 17.64 21.72 -11.96
CA LEU A 21 18.22 22.11 -13.24
C LEU A 21 18.64 23.57 -13.21
N PRO A 22 19.79 23.93 -13.83
CA PRO A 22 20.18 25.32 -13.96
C PRO A 22 19.12 26.10 -14.75
N ASN A 23 18.60 27.20 -14.21
CA ASN A 23 17.61 28.04 -14.91
C ASN A 23 18.03 28.44 -16.34
N SER A 24 19.34 28.44 -16.66
CA SER A 24 19.82 28.71 -18.01
C SER A 24 19.46 27.66 -19.07
N VAL A 25 19.03 26.45 -18.67
CA VAL A 25 18.64 25.37 -19.60
C VAL A 25 17.14 25.29 -19.82
N ILE A 26 16.35 26.01 -19.03
CA ILE A 26 14.88 26.00 -19.09
C ILE A 26 14.37 27.26 -19.80
N PRO A 27 13.37 27.19 -20.67
CA PRO A 27 12.69 28.37 -21.21
C PRO A 27 12.18 29.31 -20.11
N GLN A 28 12.40 30.62 -20.27
CA GLN A 28 12.06 31.61 -19.23
C GLN A 28 10.56 31.63 -18.89
N SER A 29 9.68 31.39 -19.86
CA SER A 29 8.23 31.33 -19.62
C SER A 29 7.81 30.18 -18.71
N ILE A 30 8.49 29.04 -18.81
CA ILE A 30 8.28 27.88 -17.93
C ILE A 30 8.78 28.22 -16.52
N LEU A 31 9.98 28.80 -16.39
CA LEU A 31 10.51 29.26 -15.11
C LEU A 31 9.58 30.28 -14.42
N ASP A 32 9.06 31.23 -15.19
CA ASP A 32 8.14 32.25 -14.69
C ASP A 32 6.87 31.58 -14.15
N TYR A 33 6.27 30.64 -14.91
CA TYR A 33 5.09 29.88 -14.49
C TYR A 33 5.35 29.08 -13.22
N VAL A 34 6.44 28.30 -13.17
CA VAL A 34 6.80 27.51 -11.99
C VAL A 34 7.00 28.41 -10.77
N SER A 35 7.68 29.55 -10.93
CA SER A 35 7.90 30.47 -9.80
C SER A 35 6.61 31.13 -9.27
N GLU A 36 5.60 31.29 -10.12
CA GLU A 36 4.32 31.90 -9.77
C GLU A 36 3.37 30.89 -9.11
N HIS A 37 3.33 29.66 -9.63
CA HIS A 37 2.35 28.64 -9.25
C HIS A 37 2.90 27.58 -8.27
N TYR A 38 4.20 27.32 -8.31
CA TYR A 38 4.90 26.33 -7.47
C TYR A 38 6.14 26.97 -6.81
N PRO A 39 5.97 28.02 -5.98
CA PRO A 39 7.07 28.86 -5.51
C PRO A 39 8.06 28.15 -4.58
N ASP A 40 7.65 27.02 -4.00
CA ASP A 40 8.48 26.19 -3.11
C ASP A 40 9.15 25.02 -3.84
N ASN A 41 8.88 24.85 -5.14
CA ASN A 41 9.38 23.76 -5.97
C ASN A 41 10.46 24.21 -6.96
N TYR A 42 11.21 23.25 -7.48
CA TYR A 42 12.16 23.47 -8.55
C TYR A 42 12.10 22.37 -9.60
N ILE A 43 12.54 22.69 -10.82
CA ILE A 43 12.54 21.78 -11.96
C ILE A 43 13.71 20.81 -11.85
N THR A 44 13.43 19.51 -11.88
CA THR A 44 14.41 18.41 -11.91
C THR A 44 14.64 17.90 -13.32
N ASP A 45 13.61 17.95 -14.16
CA ASP A 45 13.63 17.34 -15.49
C ASP A 45 13.03 18.29 -16.54
N TRP A 46 13.54 18.22 -17.78
CA TRP A 46 12.98 18.96 -18.91
C TRP A 46 13.09 18.14 -20.18
N GLU A 47 11.98 17.97 -20.88
CA GLU A 47 11.89 17.24 -22.13
C GLU A 47 11.24 18.08 -23.23
N LEU A 48 11.75 17.93 -24.46
CA LEU A 48 11.24 18.56 -25.67
C LEU A 48 10.66 17.50 -26.59
N GLU A 49 9.34 17.49 -26.61
CA GLU A 49 8.54 16.64 -27.47
C GLU A 49 8.22 17.28 -28.83
N ASN A 50 7.62 16.49 -29.74
CA ASN A 50 7.35 16.96 -31.11
C ASN A 50 6.38 18.15 -31.19
N ASN A 51 5.43 18.26 -30.26
CA ASN A 51 4.36 19.26 -30.24
C ASN A 51 4.31 20.07 -28.93
N HIS A 52 5.06 19.69 -27.91
CA HIS A 52 5.03 20.28 -26.58
C HIS A 52 6.39 20.15 -25.88
N GLN A 53 6.48 20.60 -24.65
CA GLN A 53 7.61 20.48 -23.73
C GLN A 53 7.08 19.99 -22.39
N GLN A 54 7.83 19.16 -21.69
CA GLN A 54 7.48 18.67 -20.36
C GLN A 54 8.56 19.09 -19.36
N ILE A 55 8.17 19.24 -18.10
CA ILE A 55 9.09 19.34 -16.97
C ILE A 55 8.59 18.48 -15.83
N GLU A 56 9.51 17.96 -15.04
CA GLU A 56 9.19 17.39 -13.72
C GLU A 56 9.68 18.36 -12.64
N LEU A 57 8.87 18.54 -11.61
CA LEU A 57 9.23 19.28 -10.41
C LEU A 57 9.77 18.33 -9.33
N ASP A 58 10.48 18.88 -8.34
CA ASP A 58 11.08 18.11 -7.24
C ASP A 58 10.10 17.38 -6.31
N ASN A 59 8.80 17.61 -6.49
CA ASN A 59 7.72 16.87 -5.84
C ASN A 59 7.09 15.79 -6.76
N GLY A 60 7.72 15.47 -7.89
CA GLY A 60 7.23 14.49 -8.87
C GLY A 60 6.14 15.01 -9.81
N LEU A 61 5.77 16.29 -9.72
CA LEU A 61 4.71 16.85 -10.55
C LEU A 61 5.21 17.15 -11.96
N GLU A 62 4.62 16.51 -12.96
CA GLU A 62 4.94 16.73 -14.36
C GLU A 62 4.03 17.81 -14.99
N LEU A 63 4.61 18.75 -15.73
CA LEU A 63 3.89 19.87 -16.33
C LEU A 63 4.18 19.96 -17.84
N GLU A 64 3.11 19.98 -18.63
CA GLU A 64 3.17 20.14 -20.08
C GLU A 64 3.00 21.62 -20.51
N PHE A 65 3.84 22.04 -21.46
CA PHE A 65 3.84 23.37 -22.04
C PHE A 65 3.86 23.28 -23.57
N GLY A 66 3.21 24.22 -24.25
CA GLY A 66 3.39 24.39 -25.69
C GLY A 66 4.85 24.69 -26.03
N LEU A 67 5.21 24.51 -27.30
CA LEU A 67 6.54 24.90 -27.81
C LEU A 67 6.84 26.41 -27.62
N ASP A 68 5.81 27.24 -27.42
CA ASP A 68 5.91 28.66 -27.08
C ASP A 68 6.03 28.93 -25.56
N GLY A 69 6.02 27.87 -24.76
CA GLY A 69 6.15 27.89 -23.30
C GLY A 69 4.88 28.36 -22.59
N VAL A 70 3.72 28.31 -23.25
CA VAL A 70 2.41 28.48 -22.61
C VAL A 70 2.01 27.17 -21.96
N PHE A 71 1.64 27.20 -20.68
CA PHE A 71 1.17 26.02 -19.94
C PHE A 71 -0.05 25.38 -20.65
N ILE A 72 -0.03 24.05 -20.78
CA ILE A 72 -1.10 23.25 -21.38
C ILE A 72 -1.86 22.52 -20.27
N ARG A 73 -1.18 21.63 -19.54
CA ARG A 73 -1.75 20.76 -18.49
C ARG A 73 -0.66 20.30 -17.55
N ILE A 74 -1.05 19.76 -16.40
CA ILE A 74 -0.18 18.88 -15.61
C ILE A 74 -0.30 17.52 -16.28
N ASP A 75 0.82 16.86 -16.56
CA ASP A 75 0.78 15.53 -17.16
C ASP A 75 0.32 14.53 -16.11
N SER A 76 -0.72 13.76 -16.44
CA SER A 76 -1.09 12.55 -15.72
C SER A 76 -0.54 11.41 -16.58
N ASP A 77 0.70 11.04 -16.31
CA ASP A 77 1.16 9.68 -16.50
C ASP A 77 1.15 9.14 -17.95
N GLY A 78 1.57 9.89 -18.98
CA GLY A 78 2.04 9.34 -20.26
C GLY A 78 1.09 8.46 -21.11
N ASP A 79 -0.13 8.15 -20.65
CA ASP A 79 -1.17 7.44 -21.36
C ASP A 79 -2.13 8.48 -21.97
N ASP A 80 -1.71 8.96 -23.15
CA ASP A 80 -2.22 10.10 -23.91
C ASP A 80 -3.65 9.91 -24.50
N ASP A 81 -4.58 9.24 -23.79
CA ASP A 81 -5.96 8.99 -24.24
C ASP A 81 -7.07 9.41 -23.25
N ASP A 82 -6.79 9.78 -21.99
CA ASP A 82 -7.84 10.28 -21.06
C ASP A 82 -8.11 11.79 -21.23
N THR A 83 -8.94 12.11 -22.22
CA THR A 83 -9.37 13.51 -22.51
C THR A 83 -10.28 14.12 -21.44
N ASP A 84 -10.57 13.39 -20.37
CA ASP A 84 -11.59 13.71 -19.38
C ASP A 84 -11.02 14.25 -18.05
N GLU A 85 -9.69 14.27 -17.90
CA GLU A 85 -9.01 14.89 -16.76
C GLU A 85 -8.63 16.35 -17.02
N VAL A 86 -8.87 17.21 -16.03
CA VAL A 86 -8.49 18.62 -16.07
C VAL A 86 -7.80 18.99 -14.77
N VAL A 87 -6.50 19.20 -14.84
CA VAL A 87 -5.75 19.63 -13.67
C VAL A 87 -6.00 21.11 -13.37
N LEU A 88 -6.33 21.40 -12.12
CA LEU A 88 -6.79 22.69 -11.64
C LEU A 88 -5.62 23.51 -11.10
N THR A 89 -5.54 24.77 -11.52
CA THR A 89 -4.68 25.74 -10.83
C THR A 89 -5.23 26.04 -9.44
N ASP A 90 -4.40 26.56 -8.52
CA ASP A 90 -4.86 26.98 -7.18
C ASP A 90 -6.11 27.89 -7.24
N ALA A 91 -6.21 28.77 -8.24
CA ALA A 91 -7.37 29.65 -8.39
C ALA A 91 -8.66 28.93 -8.82
N GLU A 92 -8.54 27.75 -9.44
CA GLU A 92 -9.64 26.95 -9.96
C GLU A 92 -10.14 25.90 -8.94
N ILE A 93 -9.32 25.56 -7.94
CA ILE A 93 -9.72 24.65 -6.86
C ILE A 93 -10.93 25.26 -6.10
N PRO A 94 -12.06 24.52 -6.02
CA PRO A 94 -13.25 24.94 -5.27
C PRO A 94 -12.94 25.34 -3.83
N ALA A 95 -13.57 26.43 -3.36
CA ALA A 95 -13.34 26.94 -2.00
C ALA A 95 -13.77 25.94 -0.92
N GLU A 96 -14.77 25.12 -1.21
CA GLU A 96 -15.26 24.02 -0.38
C GLU A 96 -14.16 22.97 -0.14
N ILE A 97 -13.43 22.56 -1.18
CA ILE A 97 -12.31 21.61 -1.09
C ILE A 97 -11.18 22.22 -0.25
N LYS A 98 -10.75 23.46 -0.54
CA LYS A 98 -9.74 24.15 0.27
C LYS A 98 -10.13 24.26 1.75
N THR A 99 -11.42 24.52 2.00
CA THR A 99 -11.96 24.59 3.37
C THR A 99 -11.88 23.23 4.05
N TYR A 100 -12.23 22.15 3.35
CA TYR A 100 -12.14 20.79 3.87
C TYR A 100 -10.69 20.44 4.25
N VAL A 101 -9.74 20.62 3.33
CA VAL A 101 -8.30 20.37 3.56
C VAL A 101 -7.80 21.16 4.76
N SER A 102 -8.02 22.48 4.81
CA SER A 102 -7.56 23.31 5.94
C SER A 102 -8.21 22.97 7.29
N THR A 103 -9.38 22.31 7.28
CA THR A 103 -10.11 21.92 8.49
C THR A 103 -9.62 20.58 9.03
N TYR A 104 -9.46 19.58 8.15
CA TYR A 104 -9.20 18.20 8.54
C TYR A 104 -7.73 17.79 8.39
N PHE A 105 -7.01 18.42 7.46
CA PHE A 105 -5.59 18.17 7.16
C PHE A 105 -4.75 19.47 7.26
N PRO A 106 -4.77 20.20 8.39
CA PRO A 106 -4.18 21.53 8.51
C PRO A 106 -2.65 21.56 8.44
N SER A 107 -1.98 20.39 8.49
CA SER A 107 -0.53 20.27 8.37
C SER A 107 -0.08 19.89 6.96
N ASN A 108 -1.03 19.63 6.06
CA ASN A 108 -0.79 19.17 4.71
C ASN A 108 -1.11 20.29 3.70
N THR A 109 -0.43 20.28 2.57
CA THR A 109 -0.66 21.22 1.46
C THR A 109 -1.17 20.46 0.25
N ILE A 110 -2.01 21.09 -0.56
CA ILE A 110 -2.44 20.52 -1.85
C ILE A 110 -1.24 20.50 -2.79
N VAL A 111 -0.91 19.33 -3.32
CA VAL A 111 0.18 19.08 -4.27
C VAL A 111 -0.35 19.06 -5.69
N LYS A 112 -1.44 18.31 -5.92
CA LYS A 112 -2.14 18.19 -7.20
C LYS A 112 -3.64 18.30 -6.95
N ALA A 113 -4.38 18.78 -7.94
CA ALA A 113 -5.82 18.85 -7.88
C ALA A 113 -6.36 18.61 -9.29
N VAL A 114 -6.96 17.46 -9.53
CA VAL A 114 -7.52 17.06 -10.80
C VAL A 114 -9.03 17.14 -10.73
N LYS A 115 -9.66 17.51 -11.84
CA LYS A 115 -11.10 17.36 -12.04
C LYS A 115 -11.29 16.37 -13.17
N GLU A 116 -11.85 15.22 -12.86
CA GLU A 116 -12.08 14.16 -13.84
C GLU A 116 -13.54 14.14 -14.27
N THR A 117 -13.78 13.67 -15.50
CA THR A 117 -15.12 13.58 -16.08
C THR A 117 -15.35 12.26 -16.81
N ASP A 118 -15.38 11.14 -16.09
CA ASP A 118 -15.70 9.84 -16.69
C ASP A 118 -17.22 9.63 -16.84
N ASP A 119 -17.69 9.22 -18.02
CA ASP A 119 -19.08 8.84 -18.29
C ASP A 119 -20.15 9.86 -17.78
N SER A 120 -19.82 11.15 -17.82
CA SER A 120 -20.62 12.28 -17.28
C SER A 120 -20.73 12.36 -15.75
N VAL A 121 -20.01 11.51 -15.02
CA VAL A 121 -19.69 11.69 -13.60
C VAL A 121 -18.55 12.69 -13.50
N ILE A 122 -18.58 13.56 -12.50
CA ILE A 122 -17.47 14.50 -12.23
C ILE A 122 -16.99 14.24 -10.82
N THR A 123 -15.70 14.01 -10.70
CA THR A 123 -14.94 13.86 -9.46
C THR A 123 -13.87 14.95 -9.39
N TYR A 124 -13.30 15.12 -8.19
CA TYR A 124 -12.17 16.00 -7.96
C TYR A 124 -11.20 15.26 -7.06
N ASP A 125 -10.03 14.98 -7.59
CA ASP A 125 -8.98 14.17 -6.97
C ASP A 125 -7.87 15.11 -6.50
N ILE A 126 -7.58 15.07 -5.21
CA ILE A 126 -6.77 16.07 -4.52
C ILE A 126 -5.67 15.39 -3.72
N ASP A 127 -4.48 15.36 -4.31
CA ASP A 127 -3.28 14.85 -3.67
C ASP A 127 -2.75 15.90 -2.70
N LEU A 128 -2.51 15.47 -1.47
CA LEU A 128 -1.90 16.29 -0.42
C LEU A 128 -0.47 15.82 -0.14
N SER A 129 0.33 16.74 0.41
CA SER A 129 1.67 16.41 0.91
C SER A 129 1.58 15.33 1.99
N GLY A 130 2.48 14.34 1.96
CA GLY A 130 2.49 13.24 2.91
C GLY A 130 1.58 12.08 2.51
N ASP A 131 1.42 11.89 1.20
CA ASP A 131 0.82 10.72 0.55
C ASP A 131 -0.62 10.49 1.07
N ILE A 132 -1.46 11.52 0.86
CA ILE A 132 -2.89 11.49 1.21
C ILE A 132 -3.68 11.96 0.00
N ASP A 133 -4.57 11.10 -0.47
CA ASP A 133 -5.41 11.36 -1.64
C ASP A 133 -6.86 11.56 -1.20
N LEU A 134 -7.50 12.59 -1.73
CA LEU A 134 -8.90 12.90 -1.42
C LEU A 134 -9.73 12.95 -2.69
N GLU A 135 -10.85 12.25 -2.70
CA GLU A 135 -11.81 12.28 -3.80
C GLU A 135 -13.08 13.01 -3.36
N PHE A 136 -13.53 13.98 -4.16
CA PHE A 136 -14.80 14.69 -3.97
C PHE A 136 -15.74 14.50 -5.16
N ASN A 137 -17.03 14.34 -4.87
CA ASN A 137 -18.02 14.33 -5.94
C ASN A 137 -18.25 15.73 -6.55
N SER A 138 -19.02 15.79 -7.63
CA SER A 138 -19.44 17.04 -8.32
C SER A 138 -20.11 18.12 -7.45
N SER A 139 -20.55 17.79 -6.23
CA SER A 139 -21.11 18.72 -5.24
C SER A 139 -20.10 19.11 -4.15
N PHE A 140 -18.82 18.79 -4.34
CA PHE A 140 -17.70 19.02 -3.43
C PHE A 140 -17.88 18.34 -2.06
N GLN A 141 -18.57 17.20 -2.04
CA GLN A 141 -18.66 16.36 -0.85
C GLN A 141 -17.60 15.27 -0.95
N ILE A 142 -16.85 15.07 0.14
CA ILE A 142 -15.85 14.01 0.23
C ILE A 142 -16.53 12.65 0.01
N ILE A 143 -15.93 11.83 -0.84
CA ILE A 143 -16.36 10.46 -1.14
C ILE A 143 -15.22 9.46 -0.98
N GLY A 144 -13.96 9.87 -1.08
CA GLY A 144 -12.80 8.99 -0.84
C GLY A 144 -11.71 9.71 -0.08
N ILE A 145 -11.01 8.99 0.79
CA ILE A 145 -9.81 9.44 1.49
C ILE A 145 -8.90 8.23 1.57
N ASP A 146 -7.69 8.33 1.02
CA ASP A 146 -6.65 7.32 1.13
C ASP A 146 -5.38 7.94 1.72
N ALA A 147 -4.63 7.17 2.53
CA ALA A 147 -3.44 7.63 3.22
C ALA A 147 -2.59 6.48 3.76
N ASP A 148 -1.28 6.68 3.90
CA ASP A 148 -0.39 5.72 4.61
C ASP A 148 -0.49 5.79 6.14
N THR A 149 -1.28 6.74 6.68
CA THR A 149 -1.33 7.03 8.12
C THR A 149 -2.75 7.15 8.63
N GLN A 150 -2.91 7.07 9.97
CA GLN A 150 -4.21 7.15 10.60
C GLN A 150 -5.00 8.40 10.17
N LEU A 151 -6.16 8.17 9.57
CA LEU A 151 -7.09 9.24 9.22
C LEU A 151 -7.55 10.00 10.48
N PRO A 152 -7.76 11.33 10.38
CA PRO A 152 -8.39 12.07 11.46
C PRO A 152 -9.77 11.48 11.80
N ASP A 153 -10.04 11.13 13.06
CA ASP A 153 -11.36 10.60 13.50
C ASP A 153 -12.55 11.48 13.04
N ALA A 154 -12.32 12.77 12.81
CA ALA A 154 -13.35 13.71 12.37
C ALA A 154 -13.81 13.52 10.91
N VAL A 155 -13.04 12.81 10.08
CA VAL A 155 -13.42 12.51 8.69
C VAL A 155 -14.15 11.17 8.55
N VAL A 156 -14.03 10.29 9.54
CA VAL A 156 -14.68 8.97 9.54
C VAL A 156 -15.97 8.98 10.36
N PRO A 157 -17.07 8.36 9.88
CA PRO A 157 -18.29 8.21 10.66
C PRO A 157 -18.10 7.52 12.03
N GLN A 158 -18.65 8.12 13.08
CA GLN A 158 -18.49 7.65 14.47
C GLN A 158 -18.92 6.18 14.70
N ALA A 159 -19.91 5.69 13.96
CA ALA A 159 -20.36 4.31 14.06
C ALA A 159 -19.29 3.32 13.58
N ILE A 160 -18.56 3.67 12.51
CA ILE A 160 -17.44 2.89 11.97
C ILE A 160 -16.26 2.91 12.95
N LEU A 161 -15.88 4.08 13.46
CA LEU A 161 -14.84 4.20 14.51
C LEU A 161 -15.15 3.33 15.75
N THR A 162 -16.42 3.27 16.15
CA THR A 162 -16.88 2.45 17.27
C THR A 162 -16.81 0.95 16.96
N TYR A 163 -17.01 0.56 15.70
CA TYR A 163 -16.87 -0.82 15.27
C TYR A 163 -15.39 -1.22 15.23
N VAL A 164 -14.54 -0.42 14.59
CA VAL A 164 -13.10 -0.70 14.46
C VAL A 164 -12.45 -0.80 15.83
N SER A 165 -12.59 0.21 16.70
CA SER A 165 -11.98 0.17 18.04
C SER A 165 -12.42 -1.00 18.92
N ARG A 166 -13.58 -1.60 18.64
CA ARG A 166 -14.10 -2.74 19.40
C ARG A 166 -13.61 -4.09 18.87
N ASN A 167 -13.50 -4.25 17.56
CA ASN A 167 -13.20 -5.54 16.93
C ASN A 167 -11.74 -5.65 16.46
N TYR A 168 -11.10 -4.51 16.21
CA TYR A 168 -9.71 -4.36 15.76
C TYR A 168 -8.98 -3.33 16.67
N PRO A 169 -8.84 -3.61 17.98
CA PRO A 169 -8.39 -2.63 18.97
C PRO A 169 -6.92 -2.18 18.81
N ASN A 170 -6.14 -2.88 17.98
CA ASN A 170 -4.75 -2.55 17.68
C ASN A 170 -4.59 -1.90 16.30
N ASN A 171 -5.70 -1.66 15.59
CA ASN A 171 -5.70 -1.14 14.23
C ASN A 171 -6.32 0.25 14.18
N PHE A 172 -5.95 0.99 13.14
CA PHE A 172 -6.52 2.28 12.79
C PHE A 172 -6.90 2.30 11.32
N ILE A 173 -7.74 3.26 10.96
CA ILE A 173 -8.27 3.42 9.61
C ILE A 173 -7.30 4.26 8.80
N ILE A 174 -6.93 3.78 7.62
CA ILE A 174 -6.03 4.44 6.68
C ILE A 174 -6.77 4.94 5.43
N SER A 175 -7.82 4.23 5.02
CA SER A 175 -8.70 4.64 3.91
C SER A 175 -10.17 4.65 4.33
N TRP A 176 -10.95 5.57 3.76
CA TRP A 176 -12.41 5.60 3.86
C TRP A 176 -13.03 6.01 2.52
N GLU A 177 -13.99 5.22 2.05
CA GLU A 177 -14.68 5.45 0.79
C GLU A 177 -16.20 5.34 0.93
N LEU A 178 -16.94 6.15 0.17
CA LEU A 178 -18.38 6.18 0.05
C LEU A 178 -18.80 5.86 -1.39
N GLU A 179 -19.04 4.58 -1.65
CA GLU A 179 -19.65 4.13 -2.89
C GLU A 179 -21.20 4.16 -2.85
N ALA A 180 -21.83 3.81 -3.97
CA ALA A 180 -23.27 3.74 -4.14
C ALA A 180 -23.97 2.71 -3.20
N GLY A 181 -24.26 3.15 -1.98
CA GLY A 181 -25.06 2.41 -0.99
C GLY A 181 -24.27 1.77 0.14
N PHE A 182 -22.94 1.87 0.11
CA PHE A 182 -22.04 1.28 1.09
C PHE A 182 -20.95 2.28 1.49
N GLN A 183 -20.24 1.94 2.54
CA GLN A 183 -19.01 2.62 2.94
C GLN A 183 -17.94 1.56 3.14
N TYR A 184 -16.73 1.82 2.68
CA TYR A 184 -15.57 0.96 2.88
C TYR A 184 -14.57 1.69 3.75
N VAL A 185 -13.85 0.92 4.55
CA VAL A 185 -12.64 1.41 5.22
C VAL A 185 -11.58 0.35 5.13
N GLU A 186 -10.37 0.80 4.86
CA GLU A 186 -9.19 -0.04 4.98
C GLU A 186 -8.50 0.27 6.31
N LEU A 187 -8.07 -0.79 6.97
CA LEU A 187 -7.27 -0.72 8.19
C LEU A 187 -5.79 -0.82 7.85
N ASN A 188 -4.93 -0.36 8.75
CA ASN A 188 -3.45 -0.39 8.62
C ASN A 188 -2.79 -1.79 8.57
N ASN A 189 -3.58 -2.83 8.31
CA ASN A 189 -3.21 -4.23 8.18
C ASN A 189 -3.96 -4.87 7.00
N ASP A 190 -4.32 -4.06 6.01
CA ASP A 190 -4.91 -4.46 4.73
C ASP A 190 -6.25 -5.20 4.88
N ILE A 191 -6.93 -5.01 6.02
CA ILE A 191 -8.30 -5.47 6.22
C ILE A 191 -9.24 -4.38 5.72
N GLU A 192 -10.00 -4.68 4.68
CA GLU A 192 -11.09 -3.85 4.22
C GLU A 192 -12.40 -4.24 4.90
N LEU A 193 -13.21 -3.26 5.26
CA LEU A 193 -14.47 -3.44 5.98
C LEU A 193 -15.59 -2.70 5.28
N LYS A 194 -16.64 -3.45 4.93
CA LYS A 194 -17.85 -2.94 4.31
C LYS A 194 -18.93 -2.63 5.34
N PHE A 195 -19.52 -1.46 5.22
CA PHE A 195 -20.61 -0.96 6.06
C PHE A 195 -21.80 -0.50 5.21
N ASP A 196 -23.00 -0.53 5.80
CA ASP A 196 -24.13 0.21 5.25
C ASP A 196 -23.95 1.73 5.45
N LEU A 197 -24.81 2.54 4.83
CA LEU A 197 -24.76 4.01 4.97
C LEU A 197 -25.01 4.52 6.40
N ASN A 198 -25.47 3.68 7.34
CA ASN A 198 -25.62 4.04 8.75
C ASN A 198 -24.39 3.63 9.60
N GLY A 199 -23.36 3.06 8.98
CA GLY A 199 -22.17 2.54 9.66
C GLY A 199 -22.42 1.22 10.38
N VAL A 200 -23.42 0.44 9.96
CA VAL A 200 -23.61 -0.94 10.41
C VAL A 200 -22.75 -1.86 9.57
N PHE A 201 -21.87 -2.61 10.22
CA PHE A 201 -20.98 -3.58 9.57
C PHE A 201 -21.76 -4.64 8.78
N ILE A 202 -21.28 -4.95 7.57
CA ILE A 202 -21.85 -5.94 6.66
C ILE A 202 -20.91 -7.14 6.51
N SER A 203 -19.67 -6.89 6.09
CA SER A 203 -18.66 -7.91 5.81
C SER A 203 -17.27 -7.28 5.89
N THR A 204 -16.26 -8.11 6.07
CA THR A 204 -14.89 -7.80 5.63
C THR A 204 -14.88 -7.96 4.12
N ASP A 205 -14.41 -6.96 3.38
CA ASP A 205 -13.88 -7.24 2.04
C ASP A 205 -12.50 -7.84 2.32
N GLY A 206 -12.35 -9.15 2.09
CA GLY A 206 -11.05 -9.59 1.61
C GLY A 206 -11.08 -9.19 0.16
N GLY A 207 -10.09 -8.44 -0.33
CA GLY A 207 -10.00 -7.95 -1.72
C GLY A 207 -9.98 -9.05 -2.81
N ASP A 208 -10.45 -10.26 -2.50
CA ASP A 208 -10.72 -11.32 -3.45
C ASP A 208 -12.10 -11.91 -3.15
N ASP A 209 -12.87 -12.09 -4.22
CA ASP A 209 -14.16 -12.79 -4.30
C ASP A 209 -14.12 -14.26 -3.82
N ASP A 210 -13.14 -14.67 -2.99
CA ASP A 210 -12.98 -16.03 -2.51
C ASP A 210 -14.01 -16.33 -1.40
N PRO A 211 -15.07 -17.10 -1.70
CA PRO A 211 -16.08 -17.45 -0.70
C PRO A 211 -15.53 -18.39 0.39
N ASP A 212 -14.33 -18.93 0.22
CA ASP A 212 -13.72 -19.90 1.12
C ASP A 212 -12.85 -19.22 2.20
N GLU A 213 -12.53 -17.93 2.07
CA GLU A 213 -11.80 -17.15 3.07
C GLU A 213 -12.71 -16.33 4.00
N VAL A 214 -12.38 -16.32 5.29
CA VAL A 214 -13.08 -15.51 6.31
C VAL A 214 -12.08 -14.85 7.23
N VAL A 215 -11.95 -13.53 7.14
CA VAL A 215 -11.20 -12.72 8.12
C VAL A 215 -11.90 -12.78 9.48
N LEU A 216 -11.15 -13.16 10.51
CA LEU A 216 -11.61 -13.29 11.88
C LEU A 216 -11.37 -12.00 12.66
N THR A 217 -12.39 -11.54 13.39
CA THR A 217 -12.19 -10.50 14.41
C THR A 217 -11.38 -11.05 15.59
N ASP A 218 -10.80 -10.18 16.43
CA ASP A 218 -10.08 -10.63 17.63
C ASP A 218 -10.92 -11.58 18.50
N ALA A 219 -12.23 -11.36 18.58
CA ALA A 219 -13.13 -12.22 19.37
C ALA A 219 -13.34 -13.62 18.76
N GLU A 220 -13.11 -13.79 17.46
CA GLU A 220 -13.34 -15.03 16.71
C GLU A 220 -12.07 -15.89 16.60
N ILE A 221 -10.89 -15.30 16.82
CA ILE A 221 -9.62 -16.05 16.84
C ILE A 221 -9.65 -17.11 17.97
N PRO A 222 -9.43 -18.41 17.64
CA PRO A 222 -9.36 -19.48 18.62
C PRO A 222 -8.37 -19.23 19.76
N ALA A 223 -8.75 -19.59 20.99
CA ALA A 223 -7.93 -19.36 22.18
C ALA A 223 -6.60 -20.12 22.13
N GLU A 224 -6.59 -21.29 21.48
CA GLU A 224 -5.42 -22.13 21.23
C GLU A 224 -4.38 -21.39 20.39
N ILE A 225 -4.80 -20.71 19.31
CA ILE A 225 -3.93 -19.91 18.46
C ILE A 225 -3.35 -18.73 19.25
N LYS A 226 -4.21 -17.97 19.97
CA LYS A 226 -3.73 -16.88 20.83
C LYS A 226 -2.73 -17.35 21.89
N THR A 227 -2.95 -18.56 22.44
CA THR A 227 -2.03 -19.18 23.41
C THR A 227 -0.70 -19.56 22.76
N TYR A 228 -0.73 -20.09 21.54
CA TYR A 228 0.47 -20.42 20.78
C TYR A 228 1.32 -19.17 20.51
N VAL A 229 0.70 -18.12 19.95
CA VAL A 229 1.38 -16.83 19.66
C VAL A 229 1.99 -16.24 20.93
N SER A 230 1.22 -16.10 22.01
CA SER A 230 1.74 -15.54 23.27
C SER A 230 2.83 -16.39 23.94
N THR A 231 2.91 -17.69 23.62
CA THR A 231 3.93 -18.59 24.18
C THR A 231 5.23 -18.53 23.39
N TYR A 232 5.16 -18.57 22.06
CA TYR A 232 6.33 -18.71 21.19
C TYR A 232 6.79 -17.41 20.53
N PHE A 233 5.87 -16.45 20.35
CA PHE A 233 6.09 -15.14 19.74
C PHE A 233 5.63 -13.99 20.66
N PRO A 234 6.09 -13.92 21.94
CA PRO A 234 5.57 -12.98 22.93
C PRO A 234 5.88 -11.50 22.64
N SER A 235 6.73 -11.22 21.65
CA SER A 235 7.06 -9.85 21.23
C SER A 235 6.27 -9.42 20.00
N ASN A 236 5.48 -10.32 19.42
CA ASN A 236 4.71 -10.11 18.20
C ASN A 236 3.21 -10.04 18.55
N THR A 237 2.46 -9.27 17.77
CA THR A 237 1.00 -9.18 17.88
C THR A 237 0.36 -9.79 16.65
N ILE A 238 -0.83 -10.37 16.80
CA ILE A 238 -1.63 -10.82 15.64
C ILE A 238 -2.06 -9.56 14.88
N VAL A 239 -1.69 -9.52 13.60
CA VAL A 239 -2.00 -8.45 12.64
C VAL A 239 -3.23 -8.84 11.84
N LYS A 240 -3.28 -10.04 11.28
CA LYS A 240 -4.43 -10.56 10.53
C LYS A 240 -4.68 -12.02 10.94
N ALA A 241 -5.91 -12.45 10.79
CA ALA A 241 -6.28 -13.83 11.04
C ALA A 241 -7.36 -14.22 10.04
N VAL A 242 -7.06 -15.17 9.17
CA VAL A 242 -7.97 -15.68 8.15
C VAL A 242 -8.30 -17.12 8.48
N LYS A 243 -9.54 -17.52 8.24
CA LYS A 243 -9.95 -18.91 8.23
C LYS A 243 -10.32 -19.26 6.80
N GLU A 244 -9.55 -20.15 6.21
CA GLU A 244 -9.80 -20.61 4.84
C GLU A 244 -10.50 -21.97 4.85
N THR A 245 -11.27 -22.25 3.80
CA THR A 245 -12.01 -23.50 3.62
C THR A 245 -11.90 -24.03 2.19
N ASP A 246 -10.69 -24.37 1.74
CA ASP A 246 -10.51 -25.00 0.42
C ASP A 246 -10.82 -26.51 0.42
N ASP A 247 -11.63 -26.99 -0.53
CA ASP A 247 -11.93 -28.42 -0.73
C ASP A 247 -12.37 -29.20 0.54
N ASN A 248 -13.00 -28.53 1.51
CA ASN A 248 -13.37 -29.00 2.86
C ASN A 248 -12.19 -29.23 3.82
N VAL A 249 -11.00 -28.78 3.48
CA VAL A 249 -9.89 -28.55 4.39
C VAL A 249 -10.10 -27.19 5.04
N ILE A 250 -9.83 -27.08 6.34
CA ILE A 250 -9.88 -25.79 7.04
C ILE A 250 -8.49 -25.54 7.59
N THR A 251 -7.98 -24.36 7.26
CA THR A 251 -6.74 -23.77 7.76
C THR A 251 -7.05 -22.46 8.48
N TYR A 252 -6.10 -21.99 9.26
CA TYR A 252 -6.14 -20.69 9.90
C TYR A 252 -4.77 -20.05 9.69
N ASP A 253 -4.78 -18.97 8.93
CA ASP A 253 -3.60 -18.23 8.51
C ASP A 253 -3.51 -16.96 9.36
N ILE A 254 -2.41 -16.84 10.08
CA ILE A 254 -2.25 -15.86 11.16
C ILE A 254 -0.96 -15.06 10.93
N ASP A 255 -1.14 -13.85 10.44
CA ASP A 255 -0.05 -12.92 10.21
C ASP A 255 0.26 -12.21 11.52
N LEU A 256 1.54 -12.20 11.89
CA LEU A 256 2.03 -11.49 13.06
C LEU A 256 2.87 -10.28 12.66
N SER A 257 2.96 -9.31 13.56
CA SER A 257 3.86 -8.17 13.39
C SER A 257 5.31 -8.64 13.21
N GLY A 258 6.05 -8.03 12.28
CA GLY A 258 7.43 -8.41 11.98
C GLY A 258 7.52 -9.56 10.98
N ASP A 259 6.54 -9.65 10.09
CA ASP A 259 6.54 -10.49 8.88
C ASP A 259 6.74 -11.97 9.25
N ILE A 260 5.83 -12.48 10.09
CA ILE A 260 5.79 -13.88 10.52
C ILE A 260 4.40 -14.42 10.25
N ASP A 261 4.32 -15.44 9.42
CA ASP A 261 3.07 -16.07 9.02
C ASP A 261 2.97 -17.44 9.68
N LEU A 262 1.81 -17.73 10.28
CA LEU A 262 1.55 -19.01 10.94
C LEU A 262 0.33 -19.67 10.32
N GLU A 263 0.48 -20.92 9.93
CA GLU A 263 -0.64 -21.73 9.44
C GLU A 263 -1.00 -22.80 10.48
N PHE A 264 -2.29 -22.88 10.84
CA PHE A 264 -2.83 -23.91 11.71
C PHE A 264 -3.88 -24.75 10.99
N ASN A 265 -3.89 -26.06 11.25
CA ASN A 265 -4.96 -26.92 10.75
C ASN A 265 -6.29 -26.71 11.50
N SER A 266 -7.35 -27.35 11.01
CA SER A 266 -8.69 -27.38 11.63
C SER A 266 -8.78 -27.80 13.11
N SER A 267 -7.72 -28.40 13.68
CA SER A 267 -7.60 -28.77 15.10
C SER A 267 -6.72 -27.78 15.89
N PHE A 268 -6.42 -26.62 15.31
CA PHE A 268 -5.57 -25.55 15.87
C PHE A 268 -4.14 -26.02 16.19
N GLN A 269 -3.64 -26.98 15.42
CA GLN A 269 -2.25 -27.41 15.50
C GLN A 269 -1.44 -26.70 14.43
N ILE A 270 -0.30 -26.13 14.81
CA ILE A 270 0.62 -25.48 13.89
C ILE A 270 1.07 -26.48 12.82
N ILE A 271 1.02 -26.05 11.57
CA ILE A 271 1.47 -26.81 10.41
C ILE A 271 2.43 -26.00 9.53
N GLY A 272 2.42 -24.67 9.59
CA GLY A 272 3.35 -23.82 8.86
C GLY A 272 3.81 -22.64 9.72
N ILE A 273 5.07 -22.24 9.57
CA ILE A 273 5.65 -21.02 10.14
C ILE A 273 6.61 -20.48 9.10
N ASP A 274 6.40 -19.26 8.64
CA ASP A 274 7.32 -18.53 7.78
C ASP A 274 7.73 -17.20 8.43
N ALA A 275 8.96 -16.76 8.21
CA ALA A 275 9.50 -15.52 8.77
C ALA A 275 10.78 -15.07 8.07
N ASP A 276 11.08 -13.78 8.08
CA ASP A 276 12.39 -13.26 7.62
C ASP A 276 13.54 -13.47 8.63
N THR A 277 13.23 -13.95 9.83
CA THR A 277 14.18 -14.06 10.94
C THR A 277 14.24 -15.45 11.53
N GLN A 278 15.27 -15.71 12.34
CA GLN A 278 15.45 -17.02 12.96
C GLN A 278 14.23 -17.42 13.80
N LEU A 279 13.61 -18.55 13.43
CA LEU A 279 12.53 -19.12 14.22
C LEU A 279 12.99 -19.49 15.64
N PRO A 280 12.13 -19.32 16.66
CA PRO A 280 12.44 -19.83 17.99
C PRO A 280 12.68 -21.34 17.97
N ASP A 281 13.82 -21.82 18.50
CA ASP A 281 14.13 -23.27 18.55
C ASP A 281 12.98 -24.12 19.15
N ALA A 282 12.12 -23.53 19.98
CA ALA A 282 10.99 -24.23 20.59
C ALA A 282 9.86 -24.60 19.61
N VAL A 283 9.77 -23.94 18.44
CA VAL A 283 8.76 -24.25 17.43
C VAL A 283 9.22 -25.29 16.41
N VAL A 284 10.54 -25.52 16.31
CA VAL A 284 11.13 -26.47 15.36
C VAL A 284 11.47 -27.80 16.05
N PRO A 285 11.13 -28.96 15.45
CA PRO A 285 11.49 -30.26 16.00
C PRO A 285 13.00 -30.46 16.22
N GLN A 286 13.37 -30.95 17.41
CA GLN A 286 14.77 -31.06 17.86
C GLN A 286 15.69 -31.86 16.92
N ALA A 287 15.17 -32.87 16.22
CA ALA A 287 15.93 -33.67 15.26
C ALA A 287 16.38 -32.82 14.06
N ILE A 288 15.52 -31.91 13.59
CA ILE A 288 15.81 -30.99 12.49
C ILE A 288 16.84 -29.95 12.93
N LEU A 289 16.66 -29.31 14.09
CA LEU A 289 17.67 -28.39 14.67
C LEU A 289 19.05 -29.05 14.79
N THR A 290 19.08 -30.31 15.21
CA THR A 290 20.32 -31.09 15.32
C THR A 290 20.96 -31.32 13.95
N TYR A 291 20.17 -31.62 12.92
CA TYR A 291 20.67 -31.79 11.57
C TYR A 291 21.22 -30.49 10.98
N VAL A 292 20.46 -29.39 11.11
CA VAL A 292 20.85 -28.07 10.57
C VAL A 292 22.14 -27.59 11.24
N SER A 293 22.23 -27.62 12.56
CA SER A 293 23.46 -27.20 13.27
C SER A 293 24.71 -28.02 12.92
N GLN A 294 24.55 -29.29 12.51
CA GLN A 294 25.66 -30.17 12.12
C GLN A 294 26.10 -29.96 10.67
N ASN A 295 25.16 -29.72 9.76
CA ASN A 295 25.42 -29.70 8.32
C ASN A 295 25.49 -28.28 7.74
N TYR A 296 24.81 -27.32 8.37
CA TYR A 296 24.71 -25.91 8.00
C TYR A 296 25.04 -25.00 9.20
N PRO A 297 26.28 -25.06 9.75
CA PRO A 297 26.62 -24.44 11.03
C PRO A 297 26.62 -22.90 11.02
N ASN A 298 26.51 -22.26 9.86
CA ASN A 298 26.43 -20.81 9.71
C ASN A 298 25.03 -20.33 9.32
N ASN A 299 24.05 -21.23 9.29
CA ASN A 299 22.70 -20.96 8.86
C ASN A 299 21.71 -21.18 10.00
N PHE A 300 20.56 -20.53 9.89
CA PHE A 300 19.44 -20.69 10.79
C PHE A 300 18.16 -20.93 9.99
N ILE A 301 17.16 -21.49 10.65
CA ILE A 301 15.87 -21.83 10.06
C ILE A 301 14.99 -20.59 10.09
N ILE A 302 14.40 -20.27 8.95
CA ILE A 302 13.47 -19.15 8.75
C ILE A 302 12.04 -19.63 8.53
N SER A 303 11.87 -20.80 7.90
CA SER A 303 10.57 -21.43 7.71
C SER A 303 10.55 -22.89 8.18
N TRP A 304 9.41 -23.35 8.68
CA TRP A 304 9.12 -24.75 8.99
C TRP A 304 7.67 -25.10 8.62
N GLU A 305 7.50 -26.18 7.87
CA GLU A 305 6.18 -26.62 7.38
C GLU A 305 5.99 -28.14 7.51
N LEU A 306 4.75 -28.56 7.75
CA LEU A 306 4.28 -29.94 7.80
C LEU A 306 3.27 -30.20 6.68
N GLU A 307 3.79 -30.62 5.52
CA GLU A 307 2.98 -30.75 4.31
C GLU A 307 3.20 -32.11 3.63
N ALA A 308 2.12 -32.68 3.08
CA ALA A 308 2.09 -34.00 2.44
C ALA A 308 2.72 -35.18 3.22
N GLY A 309 2.76 -35.11 4.56
CA GLY A 309 3.36 -36.14 5.43
C GLY A 309 4.89 -36.06 5.52
N PHE A 310 5.47 -34.92 5.18
CA PHE A 310 6.88 -34.57 5.34
C PHE A 310 7.01 -33.30 6.18
N GLN A 311 8.24 -32.99 6.56
CA GLN A 311 8.56 -31.69 7.14
C GLN A 311 9.54 -30.98 6.22
N TYR A 312 9.31 -29.71 5.99
CA TYR A 312 10.18 -28.84 5.21
C TYR A 312 10.74 -27.76 6.14
N VAL A 313 11.98 -27.36 5.90
CA VAL A 313 12.55 -26.16 6.49
C VAL A 313 13.33 -25.41 5.46
N GLU A 314 13.16 -24.10 5.45
CA GLU A 314 13.98 -23.19 4.69
C GLU A 314 15.02 -22.55 5.61
N LEU A 315 16.24 -22.41 5.10
CA LEU A 315 17.33 -21.73 5.77
C LEU A 315 17.45 -20.29 5.26
N ASN A 316 18.09 -19.43 6.04
CA ASN A 316 18.37 -18.02 5.73
C ASN A 316 19.28 -17.75 4.49
N ASN A 317 19.46 -18.74 3.64
CA ASN A 317 20.24 -18.71 2.41
C ASN A 317 19.54 -19.49 1.30
N ASP A 318 18.21 -19.58 1.39
CA ASP A 318 17.28 -20.11 0.39
C ASP A 318 17.49 -21.62 0.11
N ILE A 319 18.07 -22.34 1.08
CA ILE A 319 18.19 -23.80 1.01
C ILE A 319 16.99 -24.43 1.69
N GLU A 320 16.26 -25.25 0.95
CA GLU A 320 15.17 -26.05 1.47
C GLU A 320 15.61 -27.48 1.81
N LEU A 321 15.18 -27.96 2.97
CA LEU A 321 15.50 -29.30 3.46
C LEU A 321 14.22 -30.06 3.76
N LYS A 322 14.13 -31.26 3.17
CA LYS A 322 13.02 -32.19 3.39
C LYS A 322 13.39 -33.27 4.39
N PHE A 323 12.49 -33.51 5.34
CA PHE A 323 12.60 -34.54 6.38
C PHE A 323 11.37 -35.44 6.40
N ASP A 324 11.54 -36.66 6.90
CA ASP A 324 10.40 -37.49 7.29
C ASP A 324 9.76 -36.98 8.59
N LEU A 325 8.61 -37.54 9.00
CA LEU A 325 7.92 -37.17 10.24
C LEU A 325 8.71 -37.45 11.53
N ASN A 326 9.80 -38.23 11.47
CA ASN A 326 10.69 -38.46 12.60
C ASN A 326 11.87 -37.47 12.62
N GLY A 327 11.95 -36.55 11.66
CA GLY A 327 13.06 -35.61 11.49
C GLY A 327 14.31 -36.25 10.88
N VAL A 328 14.17 -37.35 10.13
CA VAL A 328 15.26 -37.95 9.35
C VAL A 328 15.33 -37.26 8.00
N PHE A 329 16.49 -36.71 7.67
CA PHE A 329 16.75 -36.02 6.39
C PHE A 329 16.48 -36.93 5.18
N ILE A 330 15.81 -36.38 4.16
CA ILE A 330 15.46 -37.06 2.91
C ILE A 330 16.22 -36.43 1.74
N SER A 331 16.04 -35.13 1.53
CA SER A 331 16.58 -34.41 0.37
C SER A 331 16.80 -32.94 0.67
N VAL A 332 17.62 -32.31 -0.16
CA VAL A 332 17.80 -30.86 -0.25
C VAL A 332 17.27 -30.45 -1.62
N ASP A 333 16.53 -29.35 -1.66
CA ASP A 333 16.21 -28.65 -2.90
C ASP A 333 16.95 -27.31 -2.94
N ASN A 334 17.30 -26.88 -4.15
CA ASN A 334 17.82 -25.54 -4.39
C ASN A 334 17.00 -25.02 -5.55
N ASP A 335 16.20 -23.99 -5.30
CA ASP A 335 15.50 -23.27 -6.38
C ASP A 335 16.46 -22.62 -7.38
#